data_AF-A0A392W8W1-F1
#
_entry.id   AF-A0A392W8W1-F1
#
_cell.length_a   1.000
_cell.length_b   1.000
_cell.length_c   1.000
_cell.angle_alpha   90.00
_cell.angle_beta   90.00
_cell.angle_gamma   90.00
#
_symmetry.space_group_name_H-M   'P 1'
#
loop_
_entity.id
_entity.type
_entity.pdbx_description
1 polymer ?
#
loop_
_entity_poly.entity_id
_entity_poly.type
_entity_poly.pdbx_seq_one_letter_code
_entity_poly.pdbx_strand_id
1 'polypeptide(L)' 'MLRGNELDSEATRENCVAALYALSHGSLRFKGLAKEAKAVEVLRVIEETGTERAREKAKRVLQKMR' A
#
# COMPACT_ATOMS: atom_id res chain seq x y z
N MET A 1 -18.10 11.62 -4.24
CA MET A 1 -17.34 10.38 -4.52
C MET A 1 -16.40 10.68 -5.68
N LEU A 2 -15.10 10.38 -5.55
CA LEU A 2 -14.12 10.60 -6.62
C LEU A 2 -14.50 9.74 -7.84
N ARG A 3 -14.35 10.27 -9.07
CA ARG A 3 -14.64 9.50 -10.29
C ARG A 3 -13.62 8.37 -10.40
N GLY A 4 -14.05 7.16 -10.77
CA GLY A 4 -13.19 5.97 -10.81
C GLY A 4 -11.89 6.14 -11.60
N ASN A 5 -11.92 7.01 -12.61
CA ASN A 5 -10.81 7.33 -13.51
C ASN A 5 -9.68 8.11 -12.80
N GLU A 6 -10.00 8.93 -11.78
CA GLU A 6 -9.00 9.70 -11.01
C GLU A 6 -8.24 8.83 -10.00
N LEU A 7 -8.86 7.71 -9.59
CA LEU A 7 -8.27 6.76 -8.66
C LEU A 7 -7.25 5.82 -9.33
N ASP A 8 -7.30 5.69 -10.66
CA ASP A 8 -6.48 4.74 -11.41
C ASP A 8 -5.14 5.32 -11.90
N SER A 9 -4.85 6.58 -11.56
CA SER A 9 -3.56 7.19 -11.90
C SER A 9 -2.41 6.53 -11.14
N GLU A 10 -1.24 6.45 -11.77
CA GLU A 10 -0.02 5.97 -11.10
C GLU A 10 0.31 6.79 -9.86
N ALA A 11 0.13 8.12 -9.91
CA ALA A 11 0.35 9.01 -8.78
C ALA A 11 -0.60 8.70 -7.62
N THR A 12 -1.86 8.38 -7.90
CA THR A 12 -2.83 8.02 -6.86
C THR A 12 -2.42 6.72 -6.17
N ARG A 13 -2.02 5.70 -6.94
CA ARG A 13 -1.52 4.44 -6.39
C ARG A 13 -0.24 4.63 -5.56
N GLU A 14 0.73 5.39 -6.06
CA GLU A 14 1.95 5.74 -5.31
C GLU A 14 1.65 6.42 -3.97
N ASN A 15 0.74 7.39 -3.98
CA ASN A 15 0.35 8.14 -2.79
C ASN A 15 -0.37 7.25 -1.76
N CYS A 16 -1.27 6.37 -2.21
CA CYS A 16 -1.91 5.39 -1.34
C CYS A 16 -0.89 4.47 -0.66
N VAL A 17 0.08 3.95 -1.43
CA VAL A 17 1.13 3.08 -0.88
C VAL A 17 2.05 3.85 0.08
N ALA A 18 2.31 5.13 -0.18
CA ALA A 18 3.05 5.99 0.74
C ALA A 18 2.31 6.21 2.06
N ALA A 19 0.99 6.42 2.03
CA ALA A 19 0.18 6.51 3.23
C ALA A 19 0.18 5.20 4.03
N LEU A 20 0.03 4.05 3.36
CA LEU A 20 0.13 2.73 4.00
C LEU A 20 1.51 2.51 4.61
N TYR A 21 2.58 2.93 3.93
CA TYR A 21 3.94 2.89 4.47
C TYR A 21 4.07 3.74 5.73
N ALA A 22 3.59 4.99 5.71
CA ALA A 22 3.60 5.85 6.90
C ALA A 22 2.84 5.21 8.08
N LEU A 23 1.61 4.73 7.85
CA LEU A 23 0.77 4.08 8.86
C LEU A 23 1.37 2.77 9.42
N SER A 24 2.21 2.09 8.64
CA SER A 24 2.92 0.88 9.08
C SER A 24 3.98 1.14 10.15
N HIS A 25 4.35 2.40 10.40
CA HIS A 25 5.32 2.75 11.45
C HIS A 25 4.62 2.85 12.81
N GLY A 26 5.11 2.10 13.80
CA GLY A 26 4.78 2.30 15.21
C GLY A 26 3.38 1.85 15.67
N SER A 27 2.52 1.31 14.80
CA SER A 27 1.15 0.91 15.16
C SER A 27 0.86 -0.57 14.89
N LEU A 28 0.72 -1.36 15.95
CA LEU A 28 0.23 -2.75 15.85
C LEU A 28 -1.23 -2.82 15.38
N ARG A 29 -2.03 -1.79 15.70
CA ARG A 29 -3.43 -1.68 15.26
C ARG A 29 -3.53 -1.62 13.74
N PHE A 30 -2.62 -0.88 13.10
CA PHE A 30 -2.59 -0.83 11.63
C PHE A 30 -2.33 -2.21 11.02
N LYS A 31 -1.39 -3.00 11.57
CA LYS A 31 -1.09 -4.36 11.07
C LYS A 31 -2.34 -5.27 11.07
N GLY A 32 -3.13 -5.24 12.13
CA GLY A 32 -4.39 -5.99 12.22
C GLY A 32 -5.40 -5.57 11.15
N LEU A 33 -5.67 -4.26 11.07
CA LEU A 33 -6.61 -3.69 10.10
C LEU A 33 -6.17 -3.92 8.65
N ALA A 34 -4.88 -3.81 8.35
CA ALA A 34 -4.35 -4.04 7.02
C ALA A 34 -4.54 -5.50 6.56
N LYS A 35 -4.40 -6.47 7.48
CA LYS A 35 -4.67 -7.89 7.18
C LYS A 35 -6.15 -8.15 6.96
N GLU A 36 -7.01 -7.59 7.81
CA GLU A 36 -8.47 -7.71 7.67
C GLU A 36 -8.97 -7.10 6.35
N ALA A 37 -8.39 -5.97 5.94
CA ALA A 37 -8.69 -5.30 4.69
C ALA A 37 -8.06 -5.95 3.43
N LYS A 38 -7.40 -7.11 3.56
CA LYS A 38 -6.70 -7.80 2.45
C LYS A 38 -5.67 -6.91 1.73
N ALA A 39 -5.00 -6.04 2.49
CA ALA A 39 -3.99 -5.13 1.94
C ALA A 39 -2.73 -5.89 1.49
N VAL A 40 -2.46 -7.08 2.06
CA VAL A 40 -1.25 -7.87 1.73
C VAL A 40 -1.28 -8.33 0.28
N GLU A 41 -2.42 -8.81 -0.20
CA GLU A 41 -2.64 -9.29 -1.56
C GLU A 41 -2.47 -8.15 -2.57
N VAL A 42 -3.06 -6.99 -2.27
CA VAL A 42 -2.92 -5.79 -3.12
C VAL A 42 -1.47 -5.30 -3.15
N LEU A 43 -0.79 -5.27 -1.99
CA LEU A 43 0.60 -4.82 -1.91
C LEU A 43 1.56 -5.74 -2.67
N ARG A 44 1.28 -7.05 -2.79
CA ARG A 44 2.07 -7.98 -3.63
C ARG A 44 1.96 -7.64 -5.11
N VAL A 45 0.75 -7.34 -5.59
CA VAL A 45 0.56 -6.88 -6.97
C VAL A 45 1.35 -5.59 -7.22
N ILE A 46 1.30 -4.64 -6.28
CA ILE A 46 2.05 -3.39 -6.41
C ILE A 46 3.57 -3.61 -6.36
N GLU A 47 4.08 -4.56 -5.55
CA GLU A 47 5.50 -4.93 -5.53
C GLU A 47 5.99 -5.43 -6.89
N GLU A 48 5.12 -6.07 -7.68
CA GLU A 48 5.44 -6.60 -9.00
C GLU A 48 5.22 -5.59 -10.13
N THR A 49 4.12 -4.84 -10.09
CA THR A 49 3.64 -4.05 -11.24
C THR A 49 3.73 -2.54 -11.04
N GLY A 50 3.99 -2.05 -9.82
CA GLY A 50 4.00 -0.62 -9.50
C GLY A 50 5.14 0.16 -10.15
N THR A 51 5.19 1.45 -9.91
CA THR A 51 6.39 2.27 -10.17
C THR A 51 7.51 1.89 -9.19
N GLU A 52 8.75 2.27 -9.47
CA GLU A 52 9.89 1.98 -8.59
C GLU A 52 9.65 2.42 -7.14
N ARG A 53 9.12 3.64 -6.93
CA ARG A 53 8.82 4.18 -5.60
C ARG A 53 7.68 3.42 -4.91
N ALA A 54 6.64 3.03 -5.65
CA ALA A 54 5.55 2.23 -5.09
C ALA A 54 6.06 0.84 -4.67
N ARG A 55 6.85 0.18 -5.53
CA ARG A 55 7.41 -1.15 -5.26
C ARG A 55 8.26 -1.16 -4.00
N GLU A 56 9.17 -0.18 -3.87
CA GLU A 56 10.05 -0.11 -2.70
C GLU A 56 9.25 0.04 -1.40
N LYS A 57 8.26 0.94 -1.38
CA LYS A 57 7.40 1.16 -0.22
C LYS A 57 6.54 -0.08 0.08
N ALA A 58 5.95 -0.70 -0.93
CA ALA A 58 5.15 -1.91 -0.78
C ALA A 58 5.97 -3.05 -0.15
N LYS A 59 7.21 -3.28 -0.63
CA LYS A 59 8.14 -4.26 -0.06
C LYS A 59 8.43 -4.01 1.42
N ARG A 60 8.68 -2.76 1.81
CA ARG A 60 8.92 -2.38 3.21
C ARG A 60 7.68 -2.59 4.09
N VAL A 61 6.49 -2.30 3.58
CA VAL A 61 5.24 -2.60 4.30
C VAL A 61 5.09 -4.10 4.49
N LEU A 62 5.25 -4.90 3.42
CA LEU A 62 5.14 -6.36 3.47
C LEU A 62 6.13 -6.99 4.46
N GLN A 63 7.35 -6.47 4.56
CA GLN A 63 8.34 -6.90 5.57
C GLN A 63 7.85 -6.70 7.01
N LYS A 64 7.14 -5.59 7.29
CA LYS A 64 6.55 -5.32 8.61
C LYS A 64 5.29 -6.15 8.90
N MET A 65 4.65 -6.69 7.85
CA MET A 65 3.43 -7.50 7.94
C MET A 65 3.69 -8.98 8.24
N ARG A 66 4.90 -9.48 7.97
CA ARG A 66 5.40 -10.77 8.48
C ARG A 66 5.33 -10.76 10.00
#